data_AF-A0AAV8X6A8-F1
#
_entry.id   AF-A0AAV8X6A8-F1
#
_cell.length_a   1.000
_cell.length_b   1.000
_cell.length_c   1.000
_cell.angle_alpha   90.00
_cell.angle_beta   90.00
_cell.angle_gamma   90.00
#
_symmetry.space_group_name_H-M   'P 1'
#
loop_
_entity.id
_entity.type
_entity.pdbx_description
1 polymer ?
#
loop_
_entity_poly.entity_id
_entity_poly.type
_entity_poly.pdbx_seq_one_letter_code
_entity_poly.pdbx_strand_id
1 'polypeptide(L)'
;MTSMLSISHRIAGMTLSAYAVALGLGAIVLPETIPDYIDKLECAELGSTVISAIKFILVFPLTYHFWNGIRHLSWDAGKFLSIKEVYLTGYIMLIFAISSAVALSVM
;
A
#
# COMPACT_ATOMS: atom_id res chain seq x y z
N MET A 1 0.27 7.61 -18.84
CA MET A 1 -0.39 6.73 -17.83
C MET A 1 0.46 5.51 -17.50
N THR A 2 0.85 4.69 -18.48
CA THR A 2 1.56 3.42 -18.27
C THR A 2 2.91 3.55 -17.57
N SER A 3 3.76 4.49 -17.99
CA SER A 3 5.05 4.75 -17.35
C SER A 3 4.92 5.21 -15.90
N MET A 4 3.93 6.07 -15.62
CA MET A 4 3.60 6.53 -14.26
C MET A 4 3.15 5.37 -13.37
N LEU A 5 2.26 4.49 -13.84
CA LEU A 5 1.87 3.33 -13.06
C LEU A 5 3.06 2.38 -12.79
N SER A 6 3.96 2.24 -13.77
CA SER A 6 5.15 1.41 -13.62
C SER A 6 6.14 1.96 -12.59
N ILE A 7 6.44 3.27 -12.59
CA ILE A 7 7.34 3.85 -11.57
C ILE A 7 6.70 3.86 -10.19
N SER A 8 5.40 4.17 -10.09
CA SER A 8 4.67 4.11 -8.82
C SER A 8 4.65 2.70 -8.23
N HIS A 9 4.60 1.65 -9.05
CA HIS A 9 4.66 0.28 -8.56
C HIS A 9 6.01 -0.06 -7.93
N ARG A 10 7.11 0.43 -8.51
CA ARG A 10 8.46 0.29 -7.94
C ARG A 10 8.57 1.05 -6.62
N ILE A 11 8.09 2.30 -6.59
CA ILE A 11 8.11 3.12 -5.37
C ILE A 11 7.30 2.43 -4.26
N ALA A 12 6.07 1.99 -4.56
CA ALA A 12 5.25 1.27 -3.60
C ALA A 12 5.94 0.00 -3.08
N GLY A 13 6.59 -0.78 -3.96
CA GLY A 13 7.36 -1.97 -3.56
C GLY A 13 8.55 -1.65 -2.66
N MET A 14 9.29 -0.57 -2.96
CA MET A 14 10.39 -0.09 -2.11
C MET A 14 9.87 0.39 -0.75
N THR A 15 8.77 1.16 -0.72
CA THR A 15 8.12 1.61 0.51
C THR A 15 7.70 0.42 1.39
N LEU A 16 7.05 -0.60 0.83
CA LEU A 16 6.63 -1.78 1.57
C LEU A 16 7.82 -2.60 2.09
N SER A 17 8.88 -2.71 1.29
CA SER A 17 10.12 -3.37 1.73
C SER A 17 10.77 -2.60 2.88
N ALA A 18 10.78 -1.27 2.81
CA ALA A 18 11.26 -0.42 3.90
C ALA A 18 10.42 -0.60 5.17
N TYR A 19 9.10 -0.73 5.06
CA TYR A 19 8.24 -1.04 6.22
C TYR A 19 8.62 -2.38 6.85
N ALA A 20 8.76 -3.44 6.05
CA ALA A 20 9.11 -4.76 6.56
C ALA A 20 10.47 -4.77 7.27
N VAL A 21 11.47 -4.11 6.68
CA VAL A 21 12.80 -3.97 7.29
C VAL A 21 12.75 -3.12 8.56
N ALA A 22 12.07 -1.98 8.54
CA ALA A 22 11.98 -1.08 9.69
C ALA A 22 11.25 -1.74 10.87
N LEU A 23 10.14 -2.44 10.63
CA LEU A 23 9.40 -3.15 11.67
C LEU A 23 10.20 -4.35 12.19
N GLY A 24 10.85 -5.12 11.31
CA GLY A 24 11.68 -6.26 11.71
C GLY A 24 12.90 -5.85 12.52
N LEU A 25 13.62 -4.80 12.10
CA LEU A 25 14.73 -4.24 12.86
C LEU A 25 14.25 -3.59 14.16
N GLY A 26 13.12 -2.85 14.11
CA GLY A 26 12.52 -2.24 15.28
C GLY A 26 12.20 -3.28 16.36
N ALA A 27 11.64 -4.42 15.98
CA ALA A 27 11.33 -5.51 16.91
C ALA A 27 12.57 -6.13 17.60
N ILE A 28 13.78 -5.94 17.04
CA ILE A 28 15.02 -6.47 17.59
C ILE A 28 15.79 -5.40 18.38
N VAL A 29 15.78 -4.16 17.88
CA VAL A 29 16.65 -3.08 18.39
C VAL A 29 15.93 -2.21 19.42
N LEU A 30 14.62 -2.04 19.33
CA LEU A 30 13.87 -1.19 20.24
C LEU A 30 13.71 -1.87 21.61
N PRO A 31 13.75 -1.09 22.71
CA PRO A 31 13.75 -1.64 24.07
C PRO A 31 12.37 -2.08 24.56
N GLU A 32 11.30 -1.56 23.95
CA GLU A 32 9.92 -1.77 24.36
C GLU A 32 9.17 -2.68 23.39
N THR A 33 8.04 -3.22 23.85
CA THR A 33 7.19 -4.09 23.05
C THR A 33 6.21 -3.30 22.18
N ILE A 34 5.61 -3.95 21.18
CA ILE A 34 4.61 -3.31 20.32
C ILE A 34 3.43 -2.71 21.13
N PRO A 35 2.85 -3.39 22.13
CA PRO A 35 1.81 -2.80 22.98
C PRO A 35 2.23 -1.46 23.63
N ASP A 36 3.45 -1.35 24.15
CA ASP A 36 3.93 -0.12 24.80
C ASP A 36 3.94 1.07 23.82
N TYR A 37 4.29 0.83 22.55
CA TYR A 37 4.25 1.85 21.50
C TYR A 37 2.83 2.20 21.05
N ILE A 38 1.91 1.23 21.08
CA ILE A 38 0.48 1.47 20.80
C ILE A 38 -0.11 2.34 21.90
N ASP A 39 0.14 2.02 23.17
CA ASP A 39 -0.35 2.81 24.31
C ASP A 39 0.12 4.26 24.22
N LYS A 40 1.40 4.48 23.85
CA LYS A 40 1.94 5.83 23.61
C LYS A 40 1.22 6.58 22.48
N LEU A 41 0.83 5.88 21.42
CA LEU A 41 0.07 6.47 20.32
C LEU A 41 -1.36 6.80 20.75
N GLU A 42 -1.99 5.96 21.57
CA GLU A 42 -3.32 6.21 22.13
C GLU A 42 -3.31 7.41 23.09
N CYS A 43 -2.29 7.53 23.95
CA CYS A 43 -2.10 8.70 24.83
C CYS A 43 -1.86 10.01 24.07
N ALA A 44 -1.49 9.96 22.79
CA ALA A 44 -1.36 11.17 21.96
C ALA A 44 -2.73 11.75 21.55
N GLU A 45 -3.84 11.06 21.86
CA GLU A 45 -5.23 11.50 21.64
C GLU A 45 -5.48 11.99 20.21
N LEU A 46 -4.88 11.33 19.22
CA LEU A 46 -5.08 11.65 17.82
C LEU A 46 -6.57 11.44 17.46
N GLY A 47 -7.22 12.47 16.93
CA GLY A 47 -8.61 12.36 16.49
C GLY A 47 -8.79 11.27 15.44
N SER A 48 -9.97 10.64 15.40
CA SER A 48 -10.27 9.51 14.52
C SER A 48 -9.98 9.80 13.03
N THR A 49 -10.26 11.02 12.57
CA THR A 49 -9.93 11.44 11.19
C THR A 49 -8.43 11.39 10.90
N VAL A 50 -7.59 11.80 11.86
CA VAL A 50 -6.13 11.77 11.71
C VAL A 50 -5.63 10.33 11.67
N ILE A 51 -6.16 9.47 12.55
CA ILE A 51 -5.83 8.04 12.56
C ILE A 51 -6.21 7.39 11.22
N SER A 52 -7.42 7.63 10.72
CA SER A 52 -7.86 7.09 9.42
C SER A 52 -7.00 7.61 8.26
N ALA A 53 -6.57 8.87 8.28
CA ALA A 53 -5.66 9.42 7.27
C ALA A 53 -4.28 8.75 7.32
N ILE A 54 -3.72 8.52 8.51
CA ILE A 54 -2.45 7.79 8.68
C ILE A 54 -2.61 6.34 8.17
N LYS A 55 -3.69 5.64 8.56
CA LYS A 55 -4.01 4.30 8.06
C LYS A 55 -4.07 4.28 6.52
N PHE A 56 -4.74 5.27 5.91
CA PHE A 56 -4.83 5.38 4.45
C PHE A 56 -3.45 5.53 3.79
N ILE A 57 -2.59 6.42 4.31
CA ILE A 57 -1.24 6.65 3.78
C ILE A 57 -0.39 5.37 3.90
N LEU A 58 -0.53 4.63 5.00
CA LEU A 58 0.21 3.39 5.22
C LEU A 58 -0.27 2.25 4.31
N VAL A 59 -1.59 2.12 4.12
CA VAL A 59 -2.18 0.99 3.40
C VAL A 59 -2.26 1.21 1.88
N PHE A 60 -2.29 2.45 1.39
CA PHE A 60 -2.39 2.72 -0.04
C PHE A 60 -1.22 2.14 -0.87
N PRO A 61 0.06 2.24 -0.45
CA PRO A 61 1.15 1.54 -1.13
C PRO A 61 0.92 0.02 -1.24
N LEU A 62 0.36 -0.59 -0.19
CA LEU A 62 0.06 -2.03 -0.16
C LEU A 62 -0.99 -2.39 -1.21
N THR A 63 -2.16 -1.73 -1.18
CA THR A 63 -3.25 -2.05 -2.12
C THR A 63 -2.87 -1.73 -3.56
N TYR A 64 -2.19 -0.60 -3.77
CA TYR A 64 -1.68 -0.23 -5.10
C TYR A 64 -0.69 -1.27 -5.64
N HIS A 65 0.30 -1.65 -4.84
CA HIS A 65 1.32 -2.63 -5.26
C HIS A 65 0.68 -4.00 -5.52
N PHE A 66 -0.28 -4.42 -4.69
CA PHE A 66 -0.99 -5.68 -4.84
C PHE A 66 -1.81 -5.75 -6.15
N TRP A 67 -2.69 -4.78 -6.40
CA TRP A 67 -3.53 -4.79 -7.60
C TRP A 67 -2.75 -4.57 -8.88
N ASN A 68 -1.72 -3.70 -8.86
CA ASN A 68 -0.83 -3.59 -10.01
C ASN A 68 0.02 -4.85 -10.19
N GLY A 69 0.41 -5.53 -9.12
CA GLY A 69 1.11 -6.82 -9.17
C GLY A 69 0.30 -7.89 -9.89
N ILE A 70 -1.00 -8.01 -9.59
CA ILE A 70 -1.93 -8.91 -10.32
C ILE A 70 -1.98 -8.57 -11.82
N ARG A 71 -1.99 -7.27 -12.14
CA ARG A 71 -1.94 -6.80 -13.54
C ARG A 71 -0.63 -7.19 -14.22
N HIS A 72 0.52 -7.05 -13.55
CA HIS A 72 1.81 -7.52 -14.05
C HIS A 72 1.84 -9.04 -14.26
N LEU A 73 1.38 -9.83 -13.29
CA LEU A 73 1.29 -11.29 -13.43
C LEU A 73 0.37 -11.72 -14.59
N SER A 74 -0.69 -10.95 -14.86
CA SER A 74 -1.56 -11.18 -16.02
C SER A 74 -0.82 -10.91 -17.34
N TRP A 75 0.04 -9.90 -17.39
CA TRP A 75 0.90 -9.63 -18.54
C TRP A 75 1.95 -10.71 -18.73
N ASP A 76 2.56 -11.20 -17.64
CA ASP A 76 3.52 -12.30 -17.69
C ASP A 76 2.87 -13.60 -18.21
N ALA A 77 1.57 -13.77 -17.96
CA ALA A 77 0.75 -14.84 -18.53
C ALA A 77 0.28 -14.59 -19.98
N GLY A 78 0.76 -13.53 -20.64
CA GLY A 78 0.43 -13.20 -22.03
C GLY A 78 -0.96 -12.56 -22.25
N LYS A 79 -1.63 -12.07 -21.20
CA LYS A 79 -2.97 -11.48 -21.27
C LYS A 79 -2.92 -9.95 -21.30
N PHE A 80 -3.93 -9.30 -21.86
CA PHE A 80 -4.14 -7.83 -21.78
C PHE A 80 -2.98 -6.96 -22.31
N LEU A 81 -2.35 -7.36 -23.42
CA LEU A 81 -1.14 -6.72 -23.96
C LEU A 81 -1.43 -5.70 -25.07
N SER A 82 -2.66 -5.60 -25.59
CA SER A 82 -3.00 -4.52 -26.52
C SER A 82 -3.05 -3.17 -25.79
N ILE A 83 -2.78 -2.07 -26.50
CA ILE A 83 -2.81 -0.72 -25.91
C ILE A 83 -4.17 -0.44 -25.23
N LYS A 84 -5.29 -0.83 -25.83
CA LYS A 84 -6.62 -0.63 -25.23
C LYS A 84 -6.76 -1.37 -23.90
N GLU A 85 -6.32 -2.62 -23.84
CA GLU A 85 -6.39 -3.44 -22.63
C GLU A 85 -5.43 -2.96 -21.55
N VAL A 86 -4.22 -2.54 -21.92
CA VAL A 86 -3.23 -1.95 -21.00
C VAL A 86 -3.80 -0.71 -20.32
N TYR A 87 -4.55 0.13 -21.06
CA TYR A 87 -5.22 1.29 -20.47
C TYR A 87 -6.40 0.87 -19.59
N LEU A 88 -7.27 -0.01 -20.08
CA LEU A 88 -8.44 -0.50 -19.34
C LEU A 88 -8.04 -1.12 -18.00
N THR A 89 -7.10 -2.06 -18.02
CA THR A 89 -6.57 -2.71 -16.80
C THR A 89 -5.88 -1.72 -15.86
N GLY A 90 -5.29 -0.63 -16.41
CA GLY A 90 -4.71 0.45 -15.63
C GLY A 90 -5.74 1.27 -14.83
N TYR A 91 -6.92 1.54 -15.40
CA TYR A 91 -8.00 2.18 -14.65
C TYR A 91 -8.64 1.22 -13.63
N ILE A 92 -8.85 -0.04 -14.02
CA ILE A 92 -9.44 -1.07 -13.14
C ILE A 92 -8.59 -1.26 -11.88
N MET A 93 -7.27 -1.41 -12.02
CA MET A 93 -6.38 -1.56 -10.85
C MET A 93 -6.38 -0.34 -9.94
N LEU A 94 -6.53 0.88 -10.48
CA LEU A 94 -6.57 2.11 -9.68
C LEU A 94 -7.85 2.17 -8.83
N ILE A 95 -8.98 1.82 -9.43
CA ILE A 95 -10.27 1.76 -8.72
C ILE A 95 -10.18 0.77 -7.56
N PHE A 96 -9.66 -0.43 -7.80
CA PHE A 96 -9.49 -1.43 -6.75
C PHE A 96 -8.49 -1.00 -5.67
N ALA A 97 -7.37 -0.37 -6.04
CA ALA A 97 -6.39 0.12 -5.09
C ALA A 97 -6.97 1.19 -4.15
N ILE A 98 -7.68 2.17 -4.70
CA ILE A 98 -8.29 3.24 -3.91
C ILE A 98 -9.43 2.70 -3.04
N SER A 99 -10.35 1.90 -3.60
CA SER A 99 -11.51 1.41 -2.85
C SER A 99 -11.11 0.50 -1.68
N SER A 100 -10.14 -0.39 -1.90
CA SER A 100 -9.61 -1.24 -0.83
C SER A 100 -8.81 -0.44 0.20
N ALA A 101 -8.05 0.59 -0.20
CA ALA A 101 -7.34 1.45 0.75
C ALA A 101 -8.30 2.24 1.64
N VAL A 102 -9.36 2.81 1.05
CA VAL A 102 -10.42 3.49 1.82
C VAL A 102 -11.05 2.51 2.81
N ALA A 103 -11.50 1.35 2.34
CA ALA A 103 -12.14 0.35 3.19
C ALA A 103 -11.24 -0.11 4.37
N LEU A 104 -9.95 -0.35 4.12
CA LEU A 104 -8.98 -0.72 5.14
C LEU A 104 -8.61 0.43 6.09
N SER A 105 -8.74 1.69 5.64
CA SER A 105 -8.43 2.86 6.47
C SER A 105 -9.52 3.23 7.47
N VAL A 106 -10.76 2.82 7.21
CA VAL A 106 -11.94 3.17 8.03
C VAL A 106 -12.42 2.03 8.93
N MET A 107 -11.82 0.85 8.83
CA MET A 107 -12.05 -0.27 9.76
C MET A 107 -11.30 -0.13 11.08
#